data_AF-A0A7V9RVH3-F1
#
_entry.id   AF-A0A7V9RVH3-F1
#
_cell.length_a   1.000
_cell.length_b   1.000
_cell.length_c   1.000
_cell.angle_alpha   90.00
_cell.angle_beta   90.00
_cell.angle_gamma   90.00
#
_symmetry.space_group_name_H-M   'P 1'
#
loop_
_entity.id
_entity.type
_entity.pdbx_description
1 polymer ?
#
loop_
_entity_poly.entity_id
_entity_poly.type
_entity_poly.pdbx_seq_one_letter_code
_entity_poly.pdbx_strand_id
1 'polypeptide(L)'
;MTARAPFTHVVFDGPRLTLNRRAEGRRLRADSRCFDGPAVQGAYAHVCALPDAHARLPFDSAEVQQARRDALAWWIPLLGASFVCLTTLAVDAVDCGGAITVARDPAAFASDPFARLFPGTVVRTDLFADVSPPAGPVIERYAGAPWPGGGF
;
A
#
# COMPACT_ATOMS: atom_id res chain seq x y z
N MET A 1 1.05 -28.32 -1.83
CA MET A 1 0.97 -26.93 -1.31
C MET A 1 0.43 -26.06 -2.43
N THR A 2 -0.80 -25.57 -2.32
CA THR A 2 -1.40 -24.68 -3.31
C THR A 2 -0.64 -23.35 -3.30
N ALA A 3 -0.15 -22.89 -4.44
CA ALA A 3 0.57 -21.62 -4.53
C ALA A 3 -0.34 -20.46 -4.07
N ARG A 4 0.15 -19.64 -3.14
CA ARG A 4 -0.59 -18.48 -2.63
C ARG A 4 -0.75 -17.44 -3.73
N ALA A 5 -1.93 -16.82 -3.82
CA ALA A 5 -2.12 -15.71 -4.74
C ALA A 5 -1.20 -14.54 -4.35
N PRO A 6 -0.50 -13.90 -5.30
CA PRO A 6 0.47 -12.85 -4.98
C PRO A 6 -0.19 -11.53 -4.54
N PHE A 7 -1.50 -11.40 -4.70
CA PHE A 7 -2.24 -10.20 -4.35
C PHE A 7 -3.64 -10.51 -3.80
N THR A 8 -4.15 -9.57 -3.02
CA THR A 8 -5.53 -9.48 -2.57
C THR A 8 -6.20 -8.30 -3.29
N HIS A 9 -7.45 -8.50 -3.74
CA HIS A 9 -8.22 -7.38 -4.27
C HIS A 9 -8.80 -6.55 -3.14
N VAL A 10 -8.54 -5.26 -3.18
CA VAL A 10 -9.17 -4.24 -2.33
C VAL A 10 -10.11 -3.39 -3.19
N VAL A 11 -11.20 -2.93 -2.60
CA VAL A 11 -12.11 -1.95 -3.20
C VAL A 11 -12.08 -0.68 -2.36
N PHE A 12 -11.88 0.45 -3.03
CA PHE A 12 -11.80 1.78 -2.42
C PHE A 12 -12.78 2.75 -3.08
N ASP A 13 -13.74 3.24 -2.30
CA ASP A 13 -14.79 4.17 -2.76
C ASP A 13 -14.44 5.65 -2.47
N GLY A 14 -13.33 5.91 -1.76
CA GLY A 14 -12.94 7.24 -1.28
C GLY A 14 -12.95 7.29 0.26
N PRO A 15 -14.12 7.24 0.92
CA PRO A 15 -14.17 7.23 2.37
C PRO A 15 -13.87 5.85 3.01
N ARG A 16 -13.95 4.74 2.27
CA ARG A 16 -13.89 3.38 2.84
C ARG A 16 -13.04 2.44 1.99
N LEU A 17 -12.41 1.50 2.69
CA LEU A 17 -11.68 0.38 2.11
C LEU A 17 -12.38 -0.93 2.50
N THR A 18 -12.51 -1.86 1.56
CA THR A 18 -13.10 -3.18 1.81
C THR A 18 -12.45 -4.29 0.97
N LEU A 19 -12.55 -5.53 1.45
CA LEU A 19 -12.17 -6.74 0.70
C LEU A 19 -13.35 -7.35 -0.06
N ASN A 20 -14.57 -6.80 0.11
CA ASN A 20 -15.75 -7.25 -0.61
C ASN A 20 -15.63 -6.86 -2.09
N ARG A 21 -15.35 -7.85 -2.95
CA ARG A 21 -15.17 -7.66 -4.40
C ARG A 21 -16.44 -7.20 -5.13
N ARG A 22 -17.60 -7.27 -4.49
CA ARG A 22 -18.88 -6.80 -5.03
C ARG A 22 -19.23 -5.37 -4.60
N ALA A 23 -18.43 -4.77 -3.73
CA ALA A 23 -18.63 -3.37 -3.35
C ALA A 23 -18.36 -2.45 -4.55
N GLU A 24 -19.03 -1.31 -4.57
CA GLU A 24 -18.75 -0.25 -5.54
C GLU A 24 -17.44 0.47 -5.20
N GLY A 25 -16.77 0.97 -6.22
CA GLY A 25 -15.51 1.71 -6.08
C GLY A 25 -14.39 1.16 -6.96
N ARG A 26 -13.19 1.72 -6.77
CA ARG A 26 -12.00 1.35 -7.52
C ARG A 26 -11.46 0.03 -6.98
N ARG A 27 -11.32 -0.96 -7.87
CA ARG A 27 -10.78 -2.28 -7.52
C ARG A 27 -9.29 -2.34 -7.86
N LEU A 28 -8.46 -2.55 -6.84
CA LEU A 28 -6.99 -2.52 -6.94
C LEU A 28 -6.41 -3.78 -6.33
N ARG A 29 -5.15 -4.10 -6.66
CA ARG A 29 -4.42 -5.27 -6.15
C ARG A 29 -3.39 -4.81 -5.12
N ALA A 30 -3.50 -5.32 -3.91
CA ALA A 30 -2.60 -5.08 -2.79
C ALA A 30 -1.87 -6.37 -2.40
N ASP A 31 -0.69 -6.28 -1.74
CA ASP A 31 0.13 -7.44 -1.38
C ASP A 31 -0.67 -8.33 -0.44
N SER A 32 -0.82 -9.62 -0.77
CA SER A 32 -1.60 -10.56 0.03
C SER A 32 -1.11 -10.64 1.48
N ARG A 33 0.21 -10.46 1.70
CA ARG A 33 0.82 -10.53 3.04
C ARG A 33 0.23 -9.53 4.01
N CYS A 34 -0.21 -8.37 3.51
CA CYS A 34 -0.86 -7.35 4.32
C CYS A 34 -2.24 -7.79 4.85
N PHE A 35 -2.72 -8.98 4.49
CA PHE A 35 -4.01 -9.54 4.90
C PHE A 35 -3.91 -10.98 5.42
N ASP A 36 -2.72 -11.59 5.43
CA ASP A 36 -2.54 -13.02 5.72
C ASP A 36 -2.46 -13.33 7.22
N GLY A 37 -2.30 -12.32 8.08
CA GLY A 37 -2.21 -12.45 9.53
C GLY A 37 -3.43 -11.89 10.29
N PRO A 38 -3.41 -11.94 11.64
CA PRO A 38 -4.43 -11.31 12.46
C PRO A 38 -4.50 -9.80 12.16
N ALA A 39 -5.71 -9.30 11.94
CA ALA A 39 -5.90 -7.90 11.64
C ALA A 39 -5.61 -7.01 12.87
N VAL A 40 -4.83 -5.95 12.64
CA VAL A 40 -4.54 -4.94 13.65
C VAL A 40 -5.78 -4.07 13.86
N GLN A 41 -6.33 -4.13 15.08
CA GLN A 41 -7.54 -3.39 15.43
C GLN A 41 -7.24 -1.90 15.67
N GLY A 42 -8.16 -1.04 15.24
CA GLY A 42 -8.12 0.40 15.43
C GLY A 42 -7.02 1.12 14.63
N ALA A 43 -6.46 0.47 13.60
CA ALA A 43 -5.43 1.05 12.77
C ALA A 43 -5.99 2.12 11.82
N TYR A 44 -5.08 2.87 11.21
CA TYR A 44 -5.36 3.84 10.18
C TYR A 44 -4.62 3.46 8.90
N ALA A 45 -5.31 3.54 7.77
CA ALA A 45 -4.74 3.42 6.45
C ALA A 45 -4.73 4.79 5.77
N HIS A 46 -3.57 5.23 5.31
CA HIS A 46 -3.46 6.30 4.34
C HIS A 46 -3.54 5.71 2.95
N VAL A 47 -4.69 5.88 2.31
CA VAL A 47 -4.96 5.38 0.96
C VAL A 47 -4.65 6.49 -0.02
N CYS A 48 -3.47 6.43 -0.64
CA CYS A 48 -3.10 7.28 -1.77
C CYS A 48 -3.47 6.53 -3.03
N ALA A 49 -4.57 6.88 -3.69
CA ALA A 49 -5.09 6.11 -4.82
C ALA A 49 -5.48 6.99 -6.00
N LEU A 50 -5.32 6.46 -7.20
CA LEU A 50 -5.74 7.08 -8.45
C LEU A 50 -7.21 7.59 -8.36
N PRO A 51 -7.52 8.84 -8.75
CA PRO A 51 -8.89 9.33 -8.77
C PRO A 51 -9.76 8.57 -9.78
N ASP A 52 -9.19 8.26 -10.96
CA ASP A 52 -9.80 7.50 -12.05
C ASP A 52 -8.74 6.74 -12.86
N ALA A 53 -9.19 5.85 -13.75
CA ALA A 53 -8.32 4.92 -14.49
C ALA A 53 -7.27 5.58 -15.39
N HIS A 54 -7.43 6.86 -15.75
CA HIS A 54 -6.47 7.58 -16.58
C HIS A 54 -5.29 8.14 -15.77
N ALA A 55 -5.40 8.22 -14.45
CA ALA A 55 -4.35 8.72 -13.56
C ALA A 55 -3.34 7.65 -13.13
N ARG A 56 -3.35 6.46 -13.75
CA ARG A 56 -2.38 5.40 -13.46
C ARG A 56 -0.98 5.80 -13.95
N LEU A 57 0.04 5.36 -13.21
CA LEU A 57 1.44 5.60 -13.56
C LEU A 57 2.15 4.27 -13.78
N PRO A 58 3.06 4.16 -14.76
CA PRO A 58 3.91 2.98 -14.90
C PRO A 58 4.72 2.73 -13.62
N PHE A 59 4.85 1.48 -13.19
CA PHE A 59 5.67 1.14 -12.01
C PHE A 59 7.13 1.57 -12.15
N ASP A 60 7.66 1.60 -13.37
CA ASP A 60 9.04 1.99 -13.70
C ASP A 60 9.22 3.50 -13.90
N SER A 61 8.15 4.29 -13.82
CA SER A 61 8.24 5.76 -13.87
C SER A 61 9.14 6.28 -12.74
N ALA A 62 9.91 7.33 -13.04
CA ALA A 62 10.88 7.89 -12.12
C ALA A 62 10.22 8.38 -10.82
N GLU A 63 8.99 8.88 -10.92
CA GLU A 63 8.16 9.38 -9.84
C GLU A 63 7.74 8.27 -8.88
N VAL A 64 7.20 7.15 -9.41
CA VAL A 64 6.81 6.00 -8.59
C VAL A 64 8.03 5.37 -7.93
N GLN A 65 9.14 5.28 -8.67
CA GLN A 65 10.40 4.76 -8.14
C GLN A 65 10.98 5.66 -7.05
N GLN A 66 10.88 6.98 -7.18
CA GLN A 66 11.32 7.91 -6.14
C GLN A 66 10.44 7.81 -4.89
N ALA A 67 9.11 7.73 -5.03
CA ALA A 67 8.23 7.54 -3.88
C ALA A 67 8.52 6.23 -3.12
N ARG A 68 8.83 5.14 -3.84
CA ARG A 68 9.27 3.88 -3.23
C ARG A 68 10.61 4.00 -2.51
N ARG A 69 11.58 4.71 -3.10
CA ARG A 69 12.88 4.98 -2.46
C ARG A 69 12.70 5.79 -1.18
N ASP A 70 11.92 6.87 -1.23
CA ASP A 70 11.57 7.69 -0.08
C ASP A 70 10.85 6.88 1.00
N ALA A 71 9.95 5.98 0.57
CA ALA A 71 9.24 5.09 1.47
C ALA A 71 10.21 4.29 2.34
N LEU A 72 11.20 3.65 1.71
CA LEU A 72 12.23 2.86 2.39
C LEU A 72 13.22 3.71 3.18
N ALA A 73 13.69 4.79 2.58
CA ALA A 73 14.81 5.56 3.10
C ALA A 73 14.45 6.27 4.40
N TRP A 74 13.23 6.79 4.52
CA TRP A 74 12.85 7.60 5.69
C TRP A 74 11.39 7.48 6.11
N TRP A 75 10.44 7.25 5.21
CA TRP A 75 9.01 7.27 5.57
C TRP A 75 8.64 6.17 6.56
N ILE A 76 9.04 4.94 6.22
CA ILE A 76 8.80 3.78 7.04
C ILE A 76 9.58 3.86 8.36
N PRO A 77 10.90 4.21 8.36
CA PRO A 77 11.61 4.53 9.60
C PRO A 77 10.92 5.57 10.49
N LEU A 78 10.35 6.62 9.89
CA LEU A 78 9.62 7.68 10.61
C LEU A 78 8.38 7.13 11.32
N LEU A 79 7.67 6.17 10.72
CA LEU A 79 6.52 5.51 11.35
C LEU A 79 6.94 4.59 12.51
N GLY A 80 8.16 4.06 12.48
CA GLY A 80 8.76 3.29 13.57
C GLY A 80 7.82 2.17 14.08
N ALA A 81 7.63 2.11 15.39
CA ALA A 81 6.78 1.10 16.03
C ALA A 81 5.28 1.22 15.70
N SER A 82 4.84 2.37 15.14
CA SER A 82 3.46 2.54 14.71
C SER A 82 3.20 1.89 13.35
N PHE A 83 4.23 1.58 12.58
CA PHE A 83 4.10 0.94 11.27
C PHE A 83 3.43 -0.43 11.37
N VAL A 84 2.47 -0.71 10.49
CA VAL A 84 1.78 -2.01 10.38
C VAL A 84 2.14 -2.69 9.07
N CYS A 85 1.91 -2.03 7.94
CA CYS A 85 2.31 -2.51 6.63
C CYS A 85 2.29 -1.38 5.61
N LEU A 86 2.96 -1.57 4.48
CA LEU A 86 2.85 -0.70 3.31
C LEU A 86 2.73 -1.55 2.07
N THR A 87 1.81 -1.20 1.19
CA THR A 87 1.63 -1.88 -0.09
C THR A 87 1.34 -0.92 -1.21
N THR A 88 2.01 -1.10 -2.34
CA THR A 88 1.62 -0.44 -3.59
C THR A 88 0.30 -1.03 -4.09
N LEU A 89 -0.49 -0.25 -4.79
CA LEU A 89 -1.73 -0.68 -5.42
C LEU A 89 -1.45 -0.89 -6.90
N ALA A 90 -1.64 -2.10 -7.40
CA ALA A 90 -1.51 -2.38 -8.82
C ALA A 90 -2.89 -2.37 -9.50
N VAL A 91 -3.00 -1.68 -10.63
CA VAL A 91 -4.18 -1.76 -11.51
C VAL A 91 -4.09 -3.04 -12.33
N ASP A 92 -2.91 -3.29 -12.90
CA ASP A 92 -2.57 -4.51 -13.63
C ASP A 92 -1.10 -4.91 -13.37
N ALA A 93 -0.43 -5.55 -14.33
CA ALA A 93 0.95 -6.02 -14.17
C ALA A 93 2.01 -4.91 -14.34
N VAL A 94 1.65 -3.77 -14.94
CA VAL A 94 2.59 -2.70 -15.31
C VAL A 94 2.22 -1.36 -14.68
N ASP A 95 0.94 -1.16 -14.38
CA ASP A 95 0.42 0.12 -13.92
C ASP A 95 0.21 0.16 -12.39
N CYS A 96 0.84 1.16 -11.78
CA CYS A 96 0.66 1.58 -10.40
C CYS A 96 -0.58 2.47 -10.27
N GLY A 97 -1.43 2.11 -9.33
CA GLY A 97 -2.63 2.82 -8.94
C GLY A 97 -2.53 3.56 -7.61
N GLY A 98 -1.36 3.55 -6.97
CA GLY A 98 -1.11 4.21 -5.69
C GLY A 98 -0.46 3.33 -4.65
N ALA A 99 -0.74 3.62 -3.38
CA ALA A 99 -0.27 2.85 -2.24
C ALA A 99 -1.20 2.99 -1.03
N ILE A 100 -1.11 2.01 -0.14
CA ILE A 100 -1.70 2.06 1.20
C ILE A 100 -0.58 1.92 2.22
N THR A 101 -0.42 2.94 3.04
CA THR A 101 0.39 2.86 4.27
C THR A 101 -0.55 2.62 5.45
N VAL A 102 -0.28 1.63 6.29
CA VAL A 102 -1.07 1.35 7.48
C VAL A 102 -0.21 1.58 8.72
N ALA A 103 -0.75 2.33 9.68
CA ALA A 103 -0.11 2.61 10.94
C ALA A 103 -1.13 2.66 12.09
N ARG A 104 -0.66 2.46 13.32
CA ARG A 104 -1.45 2.57 14.55
C ARG A 104 -1.77 4.03 14.91
N ASP A 105 -0.97 4.96 14.41
CA ASP A 105 -1.11 6.41 14.60
C ASP A 105 -1.00 7.12 13.23
N PRO A 106 -1.99 7.95 12.84
CA PRO A 106 -1.97 8.64 11.55
C PRO A 106 -1.18 9.96 11.56
N ALA A 107 -0.60 10.39 12.69
CA ALA A 107 0.00 11.73 12.82
C ALA A 107 1.04 12.07 11.75
N ALA A 108 1.80 11.08 11.27
CA ALA A 108 2.83 11.28 10.27
C ALA A 108 2.33 11.26 8.81
N PHE A 109 1.07 10.88 8.54
CA PHE A 109 0.55 10.64 7.18
C PHE A 109 0.61 11.86 6.24
N ALA A 110 0.67 13.08 6.79
CA ALA A 110 0.92 14.28 5.99
C ALA A 110 2.26 14.25 5.23
N SER A 111 3.20 13.40 5.67
CA SER A 111 4.51 13.20 5.03
C SER A 111 4.56 11.97 4.13
N ASP A 112 3.45 11.29 3.82
CA ASP A 112 3.49 10.10 2.97
C ASP A 112 4.01 10.45 1.55
N PRO A 113 5.09 9.81 1.07
CA PRO A 113 5.65 10.11 -0.25
C PRO A 113 4.68 9.83 -1.41
N PHE A 114 3.75 8.88 -1.26
CA PHE A 114 2.77 8.57 -2.30
C PHE A 114 1.67 9.63 -2.42
N ALA A 115 1.45 10.45 -1.39
CA ALA A 115 0.49 11.55 -1.42
C ALA A 115 0.93 12.68 -2.38
N ARG A 116 2.19 12.68 -2.84
CA ARG A 116 2.70 13.58 -3.89
C ARG A 116 2.24 13.15 -5.29
N LEU A 117 1.90 11.88 -5.46
CA LEU A 117 1.55 11.27 -6.75
C LEU A 117 0.04 11.06 -6.88
N PHE A 118 -0.62 10.71 -5.79
CA PHE A 118 -2.03 10.34 -5.76
C PHE A 118 -2.77 11.06 -4.63
N PRO A 119 -4.05 11.41 -4.80
CA PRO A 119 -4.88 11.91 -3.72
C PRO A 119 -4.87 10.95 -2.51
N GLY A 120 -4.50 11.48 -1.34
CA GLY A 120 -4.44 10.74 -0.08
C GLY A 120 -5.73 10.88 0.72
N THR A 121 -6.26 9.77 1.22
CA THR A 121 -7.37 9.74 2.19
C THR A 121 -7.01 8.87 3.38
N VAL A 122 -7.21 9.39 4.60
CA VAL A 122 -7.00 8.63 5.83
C VAL A 122 -8.30 7.94 6.21
N VAL A 123 -8.26 6.61 6.37
CA VAL A 123 -9.41 5.79 6.78
C VAL A 123 -9.04 4.97 8.01
N ARG A 124 -9.98 4.80 8.95
CA ARG A 124 -9.84 3.79 10.01
C ARG A 124 -10.06 2.40 9.40
N THR A 125 -9.32 1.41 9.87
CA THR A 125 -9.37 0.06 9.31
C THR A 125 -8.99 -1.02 10.32
N ASP A 126 -9.64 -2.17 10.19
CA ASP A 126 -9.35 -3.42 10.89
C ASP A 126 -9.10 -4.55 9.87
N LEU A 127 -8.61 -4.22 8.67
CA LEU A 127 -8.43 -5.17 7.56
C LEU A 127 -7.02 -5.75 7.47
N PHE A 128 -6.02 -5.03 7.98
CA PHE A 128 -4.63 -5.27 7.66
C PHE A 128 -3.88 -5.99 8.78
N ALA A 129 -3.00 -6.89 8.38
CA ALA A 129 -2.07 -7.59 9.25
C ALA A 129 -0.74 -6.85 9.36
N ASP A 130 -0.07 -7.07 10.49
CA ASP A 130 1.30 -6.62 10.70
C ASP A 130 2.26 -7.36 9.76
N VAL A 131 3.02 -6.61 8.96
CA VAL A 131 3.99 -7.15 8.00
C VAL A 131 5.32 -6.50 8.26
N SER A 132 6.30 -7.34 8.56
CA SER A 132 7.66 -6.86 8.78
C SER A 132 8.25 -6.19 7.53
N PRO A 133 9.13 -5.21 7.76
CA PRO A 133 10.09 -4.74 6.79
C PRO A 133 10.66 -5.74 5.78
N PRO A 134 10.79 -5.38 4.50
CA PRO A 134 11.82 -6.02 3.70
C PRO A 134 13.19 -5.55 4.20
N ALA A 135 14.09 -6.49 4.46
CA ALA A 135 15.45 -6.17 4.87
C ALA A 135 16.30 -5.68 3.68
N GLY A 136 17.04 -4.58 3.85
CA GLY A 136 18.14 -4.14 2.96
C GLY A 136 17.73 -3.36 1.70
N PRO A 137 18.70 -2.96 0.84
CA PRO A 137 18.42 -2.33 -0.46
C PRO A 137 17.74 -3.34 -1.38
N VAL A 138 16.41 -3.26 -1.49
CA VAL A 138 15.60 -4.29 -2.13
C VAL A 138 15.70 -4.20 -3.65
N ILE A 139 16.32 -5.21 -4.26
CA ILE A 139 16.22 -5.46 -5.71
C ILE A 139 14.78 -5.83 -6.05
N GLU A 140 14.23 -5.15 -7.06
CA GLU A 140 12.88 -5.34 -7.59
C GLU A 140 12.62 -6.82 -7.96
N ARG A 141 11.55 -7.41 -7.41
CA ARG A 141 11.07 -8.70 -7.90
C ARG A 141 10.10 -8.44 -9.05
N TYR A 142 10.61 -8.56 -10.27
CA TYR A 142 9.82 -8.61 -11.50
C TYR A 142 8.76 -9.73 -11.44
N ALA A 143 7.50 -9.39 -11.15
CA ALA A 143 6.30 -10.25 -11.37
C ALA A 143 4.95 -9.56 -11.02
N GLY A 144 4.86 -8.23 -10.93
CA GLY A 144 3.60 -7.55 -10.58
C GLY A 144 3.07 -7.87 -9.17
N ALA A 145 3.96 -8.33 -8.27
CA ALA A 145 3.62 -8.58 -6.87
C ALA A 145 3.72 -7.27 -6.08
N PRO A 146 2.69 -6.86 -5.34
CA PRO A 146 2.70 -5.60 -4.63
C PRO A 146 3.69 -5.64 -3.45
N TRP A 147 4.17 -4.47 -3.04
CA TRP A 147 5.26 -4.24 -2.10
C TRP A 147 4.88 -4.55 -0.63
N PRO A 148 5.79 -5.06 0.23
CA PRO A 148 5.74 -4.87 1.69
C PRO A 148 6.86 -3.92 2.13
N GLY A 149 6.57 -2.93 2.97
CA GLY A 149 7.56 -2.00 3.53
C GLY A 149 7.94 -2.30 4.98
N GLY A 150 9.05 -1.73 5.47
CA GLY A 150 9.53 -1.69 6.86
C GLY A 150 11.06 -1.36 6.91
N GLY A 151 11.60 -0.90 8.05
CA GLY A 151 12.96 -0.36 8.23
C GLY A 151 14.04 -1.29 8.84
N PHE A 152 15.26 -0.72 8.95
CA PHE A 152 16.54 -1.32 9.36
C PHE A 152 16.67 -1.59 10.86
#